data_AF-A0A816E480-F1
#
_entry.id   AF-A0A816E480-F1
#
_cell.length_a   1.000
_cell.length_b   1.000
_cell.length_c   1.000
_cell.angle_alpha   90.00
_cell.angle_beta   90.00
_cell.angle_gamma   90.00
#
_symmetry.space_group_name_H-M   'P 1'
#
loop_
_entity.id
_entity.type
_entity.pdbx_description
1 polymer ?
#
loop_
_entity_poly.entity_id
_entity_poly.type
_entity_poly.pdbx_seq_one_letter_code
_entity_poly.pdbx_strand_id
1 'polypeptide(L)'
;VIEQKGLSQILLRYINAKHAEHVQFNTYRILAVLMNETDLKTLTKPRKITALFKTFFEKLINDPYRQLRLRSTLICLKTLVQHDEIKHEMVSQDVLPLLIRCATEPKFDVVQRQKHSLGLLWTMMFNDGAATILKENQKFLAHSSCAISKQSPSSPRQLSVMGRTNNIRM
;
A
#
# COMPACT_ATOMS: atom_id res chain seq x y z
N VAL A 1 -10.24 -24.73 4.44
CA VAL A 1 -10.96 -24.14 3.29
C VAL A 1 -12.45 -23.93 3.57
N ILE A 2 -13.18 -24.90 4.17
CA ILE A 2 -14.61 -24.75 4.51
C ILE A 2 -14.85 -23.68 5.59
N GLU A 3 -14.00 -23.61 6.62
CA GLU A 3 -14.14 -22.63 7.73
C GLU A 3 -13.93 -21.16 7.30
N GLN A 4 -12.99 -20.90 6.39
CA GLN A 4 -12.74 -19.55 5.85
C GLN A 4 -13.95 -19.00 5.08
N LYS A 5 -14.66 -19.86 4.32
CA LYS A 5 -15.88 -19.43 3.60
C LYS A 5 -17.02 -19.06 4.56
N GLY A 6 -17.18 -19.80 5.66
CA GLY A 6 -18.17 -19.47 6.70
C GLY A 6 -17.89 -18.13 7.39
N LEU A 7 -16.63 -17.86 7.75
CA LEU A 7 -16.22 -16.60 8.35
C LEU A 7 -16.45 -15.39 7.43
N SER A 8 -16.07 -15.50 6.15
CA SER A 8 -16.29 -14.43 5.17
C SER A 8 -17.79 -14.11 5.01
N GLN A 9 -18.65 -15.13 4.99
CA GLN A 9 -20.11 -14.92 4.91
C GLN A 9 -20.69 -14.20 6.13
N ILE A 10 -20.21 -14.52 7.34
CA ILE A 10 -20.63 -13.83 8.56
C ILE A 10 -20.21 -12.36 8.49
N LEU A 11 -18.95 -12.09 8.15
CA LEU A 11 -18.42 -10.72 8.03
C LEU A 11 -19.16 -9.91 6.96
N LEU A 12 -19.56 -10.52 5.84
CA LEU A 12 -20.40 -9.88 4.82
C LEU A 12 -21.77 -9.45 5.35
N ARG A 13 -22.38 -10.22 6.28
CA ARG A 13 -23.64 -9.83 6.93
C ARG A 13 -23.46 -8.57 7.78
N TYR A 14 -22.36 -8.46 8.51
CA TYR A 14 -22.04 -7.26 9.29
C TYR A 14 -21.87 -5.99 8.42
N ILE A 15 -21.33 -6.14 7.21
CA ILE A 15 -21.20 -5.01 6.27
C ILE A 15 -22.57 -4.54 5.73
N ASN A 16 -23.51 -5.46 5.56
CA ASN A 16 -24.82 -5.19 4.97
C ASN A 16 -25.87 -4.72 5.98
N ALA A 17 -25.72 -5.03 7.27
CA ALA A 17 -26.69 -4.73 8.33
C ALA A 17 -26.72 -3.24 8.79
N LYS A 18 -26.23 -2.29 7.98
CA LYS A 18 -26.15 -0.84 8.32
C LYS A 18 -25.48 -0.55 9.68
N HIS A 19 -24.54 -1.39 10.13
CA HIS A 19 -23.76 -1.09 11.33
C HIS A 19 -22.91 0.18 11.16
N ALA A 20 -22.46 0.75 12.28
CA ALA A 20 -21.64 1.95 12.27
C ALA A 20 -20.41 1.83 11.35
N GLU A 21 -20.02 2.93 10.71
CA GLU A 21 -18.96 2.96 9.68
C GLU A 21 -17.63 2.34 10.15
N HIS A 22 -17.28 2.50 11.43
CA HIS A 22 -16.07 1.92 12.00
C HIS A 22 -16.12 0.39 12.09
N VAL A 23 -17.30 -0.19 12.28
CA VAL A 23 -17.52 -1.63 12.24
C VAL A 23 -17.31 -2.09 10.81
N GLN A 24 -18.01 -1.48 9.84
CA GLN A 24 -17.88 -1.82 8.42
C GLN A 24 -16.41 -1.73 7.95
N PHE A 25 -15.69 -0.68 8.37
CA PHE A 25 -14.29 -0.46 8.02
C PHE A 25 -13.39 -1.56 8.58
N ASN A 26 -13.56 -1.93 9.85
CA ASN A 26 -12.79 -3.01 10.45
C ASN A 26 -13.14 -4.37 9.83
N THR A 27 -14.41 -4.60 9.49
CA THR A 27 -14.86 -5.80 8.81
C THR A 27 -14.21 -5.93 7.43
N TYR A 28 -14.18 -4.86 6.63
CA TYR A 28 -13.46 -4.87 5.35
C TYR A 28 -11.96 -5.09 5.51
N ARG A 29 -11.34 -4.56 6.57
CA ARG A 29 -9.92 -4.83 6.86
C ARG A 29 -9.64 -6.29 7.16
N ILE A 30 -10.53 -6.95 7.88
CA ILE A 30 -10.42 -8.40 8.16
C ILE A 30 -10.64 -9.19 6.87
N LEU A 31 -11.68 -8.84 6.10
CA LEU A 31 -11.97 -9.48 4.82
C LEU A 31 -10.82 -9.36 3.82
N ALA A 32 -10.15 -8.20 3.74
CA ALA A 32 -8.99 -8.02 2.86
C ALA A 32 -7.82 -8.97 3.17
N VAL A 33 -7.73 -9.49 4.40
CA VAL A 33 -6.70 -10.48 4.80
C VAL A 33 -7.17 -11.91 4.53
N LEU A 34 -8.48 -12.16 4.62
CA LEU A 34 -9.05 -13.51 4.52
C LEU A 34 -9.48 -13.90 3.10
N MET A 35 -9.80 -12.93 2.24
CA MET A 35 -10.38 -13.17 0.93
C MET A 35 -9.30 -13.30 -0.14
N ASN A 36 -9.44 -14.32 -0.99
CA ASN A 36 -8.67 -14.44 -2.22
C ASN A 36 -9.30 -13.57 -3.33
N GLU A 37 -8.64 -13.53 -4.49
CA GLU A 37 -9.03 -12.63 -5.57
C GLU A 37 -10.47 -12.86 -6.07
N THR A 38 -10.86 -14.13 -6.17
CA THR A 38 -12.21 -14.58 -6.55
C THR A 38 -13.28 -14.16 -5.54
N ASP A 39 -13.00 -14.27 -4.24
CA ASP A 39 -13.95 -13.89 -3.20
C ASP A 39 -14.17 -12.38 -3.22
N LEU A 40 -13.13 -11.57 -3.47
CA LEU A 40 -13.27 -10.11 -3.51
C LEU A 40 -14.13 -9.63 -4.70
N LYS A 41 -14.13 -10.32 -5.84
CA LYS A 41 -15.03 -9.99 -6.97
C LYS A 41 -16.51 -10.15 -6.59
N THR A 42 -16.81 -10.98 -5.58
CA THR A 42 -18.18 -11.12 -5.05
C THR A 42 -18.58 -10.02 -4.06
N LEU A 43 -17.62 -9.24 -3.55
CA LEU A 43 -17.86 -8.02 -2.78
C LEU A 43 -18.39 -6.93 -3.73
N THR A 44 -19.68 -7.02 -4.03
CA THR A 44 -20.44 -6.29 -5.07
C THR A 44 -20.53 -4.77 -4.89
N LYS A 45 -19.62 -4.13 -4.14
CA LYS A 45 -19.63 -2.66 -3.89
C LYS A 45 -18.22 -2.03 -3.81
N PRO A 46 -17.36 -2.14 -4.84
CA PRO A 46 -16.04 -1.49 -4.88
C PRO A 46 -16.09 0.00 -4.50
N ARG A 47 -17.06 0.73 -5.06
CA ARG A 47 -17.29 2.14 -4.75
C ARG A 47 -17.48 2.41 -3.26
N LYS A 48 -18.28 1.59 -2.57
CA LYS A 48 -18.55 1.73 -1.13
C LYS A 48 -17.29 1.46 -0.30
N ILE A 49 -16.52 0.43 -0.67
CA ILE A 49 -15.27 0.09 0.00
C ILE A 49 -14.31 1.27 -0.08
N THR A 50 -14.07 1.77 -1.29
CA THR A 50 -13.17 2.89 -1.52
C THR A 50 -13.61 4.14 -0.77
N ALA A 51 -14.91 4.49 -0.80
CA ALA A 51 -15.44 5.65 -0.09
C ALA A 51 -15.21 5.58 1.42
N LEU A 52 -15.43 4.41 2.00
CA LEU A 52 -15.23 4.17 3.42
C LEU A 52 -13.74 4.29 3.78
N PHE A 53 -12.86 3.66 3.00
CA PHE A 53 -11.42 3.76 3.23
C PHE A 53 -10.91 5.19 3.05
N LYS A 54 -11.38 5.93 2.03
CA LYS A 54 -11.05 7.34 1.82
C LYS A 54 -11.41 8.16 3.06
N THR A 55 -12.64 8.04 3.54
CA THR A 55 -13.14 8.78 4.71
C THR A 55 -12.30 8.52 5.96
N PHE A 56 -11.94 7.26 6.22
CA PHE A 56 -11.07 6.92 7.34
C PHE A 56 -9.63 7.39 7.11
N PHE A 57 -9.12 7.31 5.90
CA PHE A 57 -7.77 7.72 5.54
C PHE A 57 -7.58 9.23 5.71
N GLU A 58 -8.54 10.05 5.29
CA GLU A 58 -8.56 11.50 5.49
C GLU A 58 -8.53 11.89 6.97
N LYS A 59 -9.27 11.15 7.81
CA LYS A 59 -9.25 11.36 9.27
C LYS A 59 -7.89 10.97 9.87
N LEU A 60 -7.29 9.89 9.41
CA LEU A 60 -6.05 9.35 9.98
C LEU A 60 -4.79 10.09 9.51
N ILE A 61 -4.76 10.62 8.28
CA ILE A 61 -3.57 11.27 7.71
C ILE A 61 -3.20 12.58 8.43
N ASN A 62 -4.19 13.23 9.05
CA ASN A 62 -4.01 14.48 9.79
C ASN A 62 -3.92 14.26 11.32
N ASP A 63 -4.07 13.02 11.81
CA ASP A 63 -4.06 12.72 13.25
C ASP A 63 -2.68 12.19 13.69
N PRO A 64 -1.88 12.97 14.45
CA PRO A 64 -0.55 12.57 14.88
C PRO A 64 -0.54 11.44 15.91
N TYR A 65 -1.66 11.15 16.57
CA TYR A 65 -1.77 10.09 17.60
C TYR A 65 -2.20 8.75 17.03
N ARG A 66 -2.78 8.72 15.82
CA ARG A 66 -3.31 7.49 15.19
C ARG A 66 -2.40 6.91 14.10
N GLN A 67 -1.11 7.16 14.20
CA GLN A 67 -0.11 6.77 13.20
C GLN A 67 -0.03 5.25 12.98
N LEU A 68 -0.21 4.44 14.02
CA LEU A 68 -0.25 2.97 13.89
C LEU A 68 -1.49 2.51 13.10
N ARG A 69 -2.63 3.16 13.33
CA ARG A 69 -3.88 2.87 12.63
C ARG A 69 -3.81 3.29 11.16
N LEU A 70 -3.14 4.41 10.87
CA LEU A 70 -2.81 4.85 9.51
C LEU A 70 -1.98 3.79 8.78
N ARG A 71 -0.88 3.31 9.38
CA ARG A 71 -0.04 2.25 8.81
C ARG A 71 -0.85 0.99 8.51
N SER A 72 -1.66 0.52 9.46
CA SER A 72 -2.45 -0.69 9.25
C SER A 72 -3.52 -0.52 8.16
N THR A 73 -4.03 0.70 7.98
CA THR A 73 -4.94 1.04 6.88
C THR A 73 -4.23 0.98 5.53
N LEU A 74 -3.00 1.51 5.43
CA LEU A 74 -2.17 1.41 4.22
C LEU A 74 -1.84 -0.04 3.86
N ILE A 75 -1.50 -0.87 4.84
CA ILE A 75 -1.23 -2.30 4.61
C ILE A 75 -2.47 -2.99 4.03
N CYS A 76 -3.64 -2.73 4.59
CA CYS A 76 -4.89 -3.29 4.09
C CYS A 76 -5.21 -2.81 2.67
N LEU A 77 -5.04 -1.52 2.39
CA LEU A 77 -5.27 -0.96 1.06
C LEU A 77 -4.36 -1.60 0.02
N LYS A 78 -3.11 -1.93 0.37
CA LYS A 78 -2.18 -2.61 -0.54
C LYS A 78 -2.70 -3.97 -1.03
N THR A 79 -3.46 -4.69 -0.19
CA THR A 79 -4.10 -5.95 -0.59
C THR A 79 -5.32 -5.70 -1.48
N LEU A 80 -6.17 -4.74 -1.11
CA LEU A 80 -7.37 -4.40 -1.88
C LEU A 80 -7.05 -3.84 -3.27
N VAL A 81 -5.99 -3.05 -3.38
CA VAL A 81 -5.59 -2.38 -4.63
C VAL A 81 -5.01 -3.34 -5.67
N GLN A 82 -4.81 -4.62 -5.34
CA GLN A 82 -4.50 -5.64 -6.35
C GLN A 82 -5.66 -5.81 -7.35
N HIS A 83 -6.87 -5.44 -6.95
CA HIS A 83 -8.07 -5.54 -7.77
C HIS A 83 -8.29 -4.30 -8.63
N ASP A 84 -8.48 -4.49 -9.93
CA ASP A 84 -8.62 -3.38 -10.88
C ASP A 84 -9.86 -2.52 -10.61
N GLU A 85 -10.97 -3.11 -10.19
CA GLU A 85 -12.19 -2.39 -9.82
C GLU A 85 -11.95 -1.41 -8.65
N ILE A 86 -11.13 -1.81 -7.67
CA ILE A 86 -10.74 -0.95 -6.56
C ILE A 86 -9.82 0.17 -7.05
N LYS A 87 -8.87 -0.13 -7.95
CA LYS A 87 -7.99 0.90 -8.57
C LYS A 87 -8.83 1.96 -9.28
N HIS A 88 -9.77 1.53 -10.14
CA HIS A 88 -10.66 2.44 -10.86
C HIS A 88 -11.46 3.33 -9.92
N GLU A 89 -12.04 2.75 -8.86
CA GLU A 89 -12.78 3.52 -7.86
C GLU A 89 -11.88 4.47 -7.06
N MET A 90 -10.64 4.09 -6.74
CA MET A 90 -9.68 4.96 -6.03
C MET A 90 -9.29 6.17 -6.87
N VAL A 91 -9.20 6.03 -8.20
CA VAL A 91 -8.99 7.15 -9.11
C VAL A 91 -10.25 8.01 -9.18
N SER A 92 -11.41 7.40 -9.43
CA SER A 92 -12.71 8.09 -9.54
C SER A 92 -13.05 8.91 -8.29
N GLN A 93 -12.68 8.41 -7.11
CA GLN A 93 -12.96 9.06 -5.83
C GLN A 93 -11.79 9.91 -5.32
N ASP A 94 -10.79 10.21 -6.14
CA ASP A 94 -9.68 11.11 -5.81
C ASP A 94 -8.91 10.71 -4.54
N VAL A 95 -8.56 9.43 -4.43
CA VAL A 95 -7.78 8.90 -3.28
C VAL A 95 -6.28 9.11 -3.48
N LEU A 96 -5.82 9.23 -4.73
CA LEU A 96 -4.39 9.35 -5.08
C LEU A 96 -3.68 10.53 -4.40
N PRO A 97 -4.25 11.75 -4.34
CA PRO A 97 -3.58 12.86 -3.67
C PRO A 97 -3.25 12.58 -2.20
N LEU A 98 -4.14 11.86 -1.50
CA LEU A 98 -3.90 11.46 -0.11
C LEU A 98 -2.72 10.48 0.00
N LEU A 99 -2.63 9.53 -0.92
CA LEU A 99 -1.51 8.58 -0.97
C LEU A 99 -0.18 9.28 -1.31
N ILE A 100 -0.19 10.22 -2.26
CA ILE A 100 0.98 11.03 -2.63
C ILE A 100 1.46 11.85 -1.44
N ARG A 101 0.54 12.51 -0.70
CA ARG A 101 0.88 13.23 0.52
C ARG A 101 1.54 12.31 1.56
N CYS A 102 0.97 11.11 1.76
CA CYS A 102 1.52 10.15 2.71
C CYS A 102 2.90 9.60 2.28
N ALA A 103 3.16 9.52 0.97
CA ALA A 103 4.43 9.10 0.40
C ALA A 103 5.51 10.19 0.45
N THR A 104 5.14 11.47 0.32
CA THR A 104 6.09 12.56 0.05
C THR A 104 6.29 13.55 1.19
N GLU A 105 5.31 13.72 2.08
CA GLU A 105 5.44 14.69 3.18
C GLU A 105 6.42 14.17 4.26
N PRO A 106 7.36 15.02 4.73
CA PRO A 106 8.44 14.61 5.64
C PRO A 106 7.94 14.27 7.06
N LYS A 107 6.73 14.69 7.43
CA LYS A 107 6.12 14.35 8.72
C LYS A 107 5.79 12.86 8.87
N PHE A 108 5.76 12.12 7.76
CA PHE A 108 5.50 10.69 7.76
C PHE A 108 6.81 9.90 7.84
N ASP A 109 6.86 8.92 8.75
CA ASP A 109 7.97 8.02 8.91
C ASP A 109 8.23 7.23 7.61
N VAL A 110 9.50 7.21 7.20
CA VAL A 110 9.94 6.66 5.91
C VAL A 110 9.61 5.16 5.81
N VAL A 111 9.93 4.40 6.86
CA VAL A 111 9.84 2.93 6.86
C VAL A 111 8.40 2.47 7.03
N GLN A 112 7.68 3.12 7.93
CA GLN A 112 6.36 2.70 8.38
C GLN A 112 5.22 3.24 7.52
N ARG A 113 5.43 4.36 6.82
CA ARG A 113 4.34 5.06 6.10
C ARG A 113 4.71 5.36 4.66
N GLN A 114 5.78 6.12 4.41
CA GLN A 114 6.13 6.52 3.05
C GLN A 114 6.38 5.30 2.16
N LYS A 115 7.12 4.30 2.64
CA LYS A 115 7.35 3.03 1.90
C LYS A 115 6.05 2.30 1.54
N HIS A 116 5.09 2.22 2.46
CA HIS A 116 3.82 1.56 2.20
C HIS A 116 2.97 2.34 1.19
N SER A 117 2.92 3.66 1.32
CA SER A 117 2.23 4.54 0.38
C SER A 117 2.87 4.50 -1.01
N LEU A 118 4.20 4.52 -1.12
CA LEU A 118 4.91 4.35 -2.39
C LEU A 118 4.63 2.98 -3.02
N GLY A 119 4.63 1.91 -2.23
CA GLY A 119 4.25 0.58 -2.73
C GLY A 119 2.83 0.54 -3.30
N LEU A 120 1.88 1.21 -2.64
CA LEU A 120 0.52 1.40 -3.11
C LEU A 120 0.48 2.19 -4.43
N LEU A 121 1.19 3.32 -4.51
CA LEU A 121 1.26 4.15 -5.71
C LEU A 121 1.88 3.40 -6.89
N TRP A 122 2.88 2.56 -6.66
CA TRP A 122 3.44 1.70 -7.70
C TRP A 122 2.43 0.68 -8.22
N THR A 123 1.65 0.04 -7.34
CA THR A 123 0.58 -0.86 -7.79
C THR A 123 -0.51 -0.10 -8.55
N MET A 124 -0.77 1.16 -8.19
CA MET A 124 -1.71 2.01 -8.91
C MET A 124 -1.24 2.38 -10.32
N MET A 125 0.06 2.38 -10.62
CA MET A 125 0.54 2.68 -11.99
C MET A 125 0.07 1.67 -13.05
N PHE A 126 -0.41 0.50 -12.66
CA PHE A 126 -1.04 -0.46 -13.57
C PHE A 126 -2.49 -0.08 -13.94
N ASN A 127 -2.96 1.08 -13.51
CA ASN A 127 -4.19 1.70 -13.97
C ASN A 127 -3.85 2.99 -14.74
N ASP A 128 -4.32 3.11 -15.98
CA ASP A 128 -3.92 4.21 -16.88
C ASP A 128 -4.27 5.61 -16.34
N GLY A 129 -5.44 5.74 -15.71
CA GLY A 129 -5.86 6.99 -15.09
C GLY A 129 -4.93 7.39 -13.94
N ALA A 130 -4.60 6.43 -13.07
CA ALA A 130 -3.64 6.65 -12.00
C ALA A 130 -2.23 6.94 -12.51
N ALA A 131 -1.77 6.21 -13.54
CA ALA A 131 -0.46 6.39 -14.14
C ALA A 131 -0.29 7.80 -14.72
N THR A 132 -1.32 8.31 -15.38
CA THR A 132 -1.35 9.68 -15.93
C THR A 132 -1.20 10.71 -14.81
N ILE A 133 -2.03 10.61 -13.76
CA ILE A 133 -1.97 11.51 -12.59
C ILE A 133 -0.59 11.48 -11.92
N LEU A 134 0.03 10.29 -11.80
CA LEU A 134 1.33 10.14 -11.15
C LEU A 134 2.49 10.70 -12.00
N LYS A 135 2.45 10.53 -13.31
CA LYS A 135 3.45 11.09 -14.24
C LYS A 135 3.39 12.61 -14.30
N GLU A 136 2.24 13.21 -14.08
CA GLU A 136 2.08 14.67 -14.06
C GLU A 136 2.39 15.28 -12.68
N ASN A 137 2.45 14.47 -11.63
CA ASN A 137 2.68 14.95 -10.28
C ASN A 137 4.17 15.20 -9.98
N GLN A 138 4.58 16.47 -10.07
CA GLN A 138 5.96 16.90 -9.82
C GLN A 138 6.51 16.48 -8.44
N LYS A 139 5.69 16.48 -7.37
CA LYS A 139 6.13 16.09 -6.02
C LYS A 139 6.46 14.62 -5.94
N PHE A 140 5.61 13.77 -6.53
CA PHE A 140 5.84 12.34 -6.62
C PHE A 140 7.09 12.03 -7.46
N LEU A 141 7.23 12.67 -8.63
CA LEU A 141 8.39 12.50 -9.49
C LEU A 141 9.69 12.88 -8.78
N ALA A 142 9.77 14.08 -8.19
CA ALA A 142 10.97 14.54 -7.48
C ALA A 142 11.36 13.57 -6.34
N HIS A 143 10.39 13.05 -5.60
CA HIS A 143 10.64 12.08 -4.53
C HIS A 143 11.13 10.74 -5.07
N SER A 144 10.55 10.25 -6.17
CA SER A 144 10.95 9.00 -6.81
C SER A 144 12.35 9.08 -7.44
N SER A 145 12.70 10.18 -8.11
CA SER A 145 14.03 10.40 -8.69
C SER A 145 15.12 10.50 -7.62
N CYS A 146 14.84 11.14 -6.48
CA CYS A 146 15.76 11.20 -5.34
C CYS A 146 15.98 9.83 -4.67
N ALA A 147 14.98 8.95 -4.69
CA ALA A 147 15.11 7.59 -4.20
C ALA A 147 15.99 6.72 -5.12
N ILE A 148 15.94 6.95 -6.44
CA ILE A 148 16.72 6.22 -7.44
C ILE A 148 18.19 6.68 -7.46
N SER A 149 18.45 7.98 -7.31
CA SER A 149 19.83 8.50 -7.31
C SER A 149 20.66 8.10 -6.09
N LYS A 150 20.02 7.67 -5.00
CA LYS A 150 20.70 7.14 -3.80
C LYS A 150 21.09 5.65 -3.92
N GLN A 151 20.80 4.97 -5.04
CA GLN A 151 21.06 3.54 -5.24
C GLN A 151 22.29 3.17 -6.11
N SER A 152 23.11 4.13 -6.56
CA SER A 152 24.44 3.83 -7.17
C SER A 152 25.40 5.04 -7.06
N PRO A 153 26.70 4.84 -6.73
CA PRO A 153 27.59 3.86 -7.36
C PRO A 153 28.38 2.90 -6.45
N SER A 154 28.60 1.71 -7.01
CA SER A 154 29.68 0.71 -6.85
C SER A 154 30.76 0.90 -5.76
N SER A 155 30.91 -0.12 -4.91
CA SER A 155 32.23 -0.53 -4.41
C SER A 155 32.64 -1.83 -5.13
N PRO A 156 33.75 -1.88 -5.88
CA PRO A 156 34.33 -3.15 -6.27
C PRO A 156 34.70 -3.88 -4.98
N ARG A 157 34.27 -5.14 -4.83
CA ARG A 157 34.89 -6.03 -3.85
C ARG A 157 36.37 -6.09 -4.20
N GLN A 158 37.22 -5.45 -3.41
CA GLN A 158 38.63 -5.79 -3.37
C GLN A 158 38.72 -7.23 -2.86
N LEU A 159 38.80 -8.18 -3.79
CA LEU A 159 39.36 -9.50 -3.53
C LEU A 159 40.81 -9.27 -3.12
N SER A 160 41.05 -9.20 -1.82
CA SER A 160 42.37 -9.40 -1.25
C SER A 160 42.80 -10.82 -1.60
N VAL A 161 43.53 -10.97 -2.70
CA VAL A 161 44.29 -12.20 -2.97
C VAL A 161 45.48 -12.14 -2.02
N MET A 162 45.25 -12.65 -0.81
CA MET A 162 46.26 -12.87 0.20
C MET A 162 47.29 -13.85 -0.38
N GLY A 163 48.49 -13.34 -0.68
CA GLY A 163 49.61 -14.13 -1.17
C GLY A 163 49.94 -15.27 -0.21
N ARG A 164 49.82 -16.50 -0.68
CA ARG A 164 50.40 -17.66 -0.01
C ARG A 164 51.91 -17.63 -0.24
N THR A 165 52.64 -17.36 0.82
CA THR A 165 54.08 -17.60 0.95
C THR A 165 54.36 -19.09 0.75
N ASN A 166 55.03 -19.46 -0.35
CA ASN A 166 55.71 -20.74 -0.49
C ASN A 166 57.17 -20.56 -0.07
N ASN A 167 57.50 -20.93 1.17
CA ASN A 167 58.87 -21.22 1.57
C ASN A 167 59.20 -22.64 1.14
N ILE A 168 59.95 -22.79 0.05
CA ILE A 168 60.68 -24.02 -0.27
C ILE A 168 62.11 -23.80 0.23
N ARG A 169 62.49 -24.53 1.29
CA ARG A 169 63.87 -24.68 1.74
C ARG A 169 64.64 -25.51 0.69
N MET A 170 65.78 -24.99 0.23
CA MET A 170 66.94 -25.81 -0.13
C MET A 170 67.90 -25.84 1.05
#